data_AF-A0A535F4R7-F1
#
_entry.id   AF-A0A535F4R7-F1
#
_cell.length_a   1.000
_cell.length_b   1.000
_cell.length_c   1.000
_cell.angle_alpha   90.00
_cell.angle_beta   90.00
_cell.angle_gamma   90.00
#
_symmetry.space_group_name_H-M   'P 1'
#
loop_
_entity.id
_entity.type
_entity.pdbx_description
1 polymer ?
#
loop_
_entity_poly.entity_id
_entity_poly.type
_entity_poly.pdbx_seq_one_letter_code
_entity_poly.pdbx_strand_id
1 'polypeptide(L)'
;MAVGHQTLFKVDLSKPWSQQQVLGHNRWHPDIPAVASVSPGTTFRMECKDWTDGQIQNTDSANDVRDIDLSIPHVLSGPIAVDGAEPGDVLVVDILDLGPFPGPNTEWGYTGIFAKTNGGGFLTDRFPNAHKAIWDLSGVFATSRHLPDVRFVGIPHPGLIGCAPSQDLLAKWNKREADLIATDPNRVPPLALAPLEHNAIMGSLQGESYKRSAQEGARTVPPREHGGNCDIKNLTRGSRVYFPVYVKGAKLSMGDLHFSQGDGEITFCGAIEMAGFIDLHVDVIKDGVNKYKMTNPIFRTSPLEPRYTNFL
;
A
#
# COMPACT_ATOMS: atom_id res chain seq x y z
N MET A 1 -5.96 15.21 27.52
CA MET A 1 -6.58 15.39 26.19
C MET A 1 -5.65 14.75 25.19
N ALA A 2 -6.09 13.74 24.45
CA ALA A 2 -5.26 13.15 23.40
C ALA A 2 -4.94 14.26 22.40
N VAL A 3 -3.66 14.48 22.11
CA VAL A 3 -3.23 15.39 21.05
C VAL A 3 -3.65 14.73 19.74
N GLY A 4 -4.86 15.04 19.26
CA GLY A 4 -5.36 14.48 18.01
C GLY A 4 -4.51 15.01 16.86
N HIS A 5 -3.90 14.11 16.09
CA HIS A 5 -3.22 14.48 14.85
C HIS A 5 -4.24 15.09 13.87
N GLN A 6 -3.82 16.10 13.11
CA GLN A 6 -4.66 16.59 12.01
C GLN A 6 -4.77 15.49 10.95
N THR A 7 -5.99 15.09 10.61
CA THR A 7 -6.24 14.18 9.48
C THR A 7 -6.13 14.96 8.16
N LEU A 8 -5.13 14.66 7.35
CA LEU A 8 -4.87 15.33 6.07
C LEU A 8 -5.57 14.67 4.88
N PHE A 9 -5.86 13.38 4.99
CA PHE A 9 -6.60 12.63 3.98
C PHE A 9 -7.67 11.80 4.67
N LYS A 10 -8.93 12.01 4.28
CA LYS A 10 -10.09 11.29 4.80
C LYS A 10 -10.67 10.38 3.73
N VAL A 11 -11.21 9.24 4.14
CA VAL A 11 -11.89 8.32 3.23
C VAL A 11 -13.35 8.14 3.63
N ASP A 12 -14.21 8.04 2.62
CA ASP A 12 -15.59 7.62 2.77
C ASP A 12 -15.68 6.15 2.31
N LEU A 13 -15.77 5.22 3.26
CA LEU A 13 -15.82 3.79 2.97
C LEU A 13 -17.04 3.39 2.14
N SER A 14 -18.11 4.20 2.16
CA SER A 14 -19.34 3.94 1.39
C SER A 14 -19.24 4.31 -0.09
N LYS A 15 -18.18 5.01 -0.49
CA LYS A 15 -17.98 5.47 -1.87
C LYS A 15 -16.81 4.73 -2.54
N PRO A 16 -16.89 4.46 -3.85
CA PRO A 16 -15.72 4.01 -4.60
C PRO A 16 -14.64 5.11 -4.63
N TRP A 17 -13.41 4.73 -4.92
CA TRP A 17 -12.23 5.61 -4.90
C TRP A 17 -12.39 6.79 -5.87
N SER A 18 -13.02 6.55 -7.01
CA SER A 18 -13.33 7.56 -8.03
C SER A 18 -14.35 8.62 -7.59
N GLN A 19 -15.04 8.41 -6.46
CA GLN A 19 -16.07 9.31 -5.92
C GLN A 19 -15.71 9.87 -4.53
N GLN A 20 -14.45 9.70 -4.10
CA GLN A 20 -13.96 10.33 -2.89
C GLN A 20 -13.97 11.86 -3.03
N GLN A 21 -14.15 12.57 -1.91
CA GLN A 21 -14.12 14.04 -1.91
C GLN A 21 -12.74 14.58 -2.33
N VAL A 22 -11.69 13.92 -1.86
CA VAL A 22 -10.31 14.14 -2.29
C VAL A 22 -9.85 12.86 -2.96
N LEU A 23 -9.45 12.94 -4.22
CA LEU A 23 -8.97 11.78 -4.96
C LEU A 23 -7.51 11.54 -4.62
N GLY A 24 -7.23 10.33 -4.13
CA GLY A 24 -5.89 9.78 -4.10
C GLY A 24 -5.50 9.25 -5.49
N HIS A 25 -4.73 8.17 -5.55
CA HIS A 25 -4.32 7.59 -6.84
C HIS A 25 -4.13 6.08 -6.76
N ASN A 26 -4.05 5.42 -7.92
CA ASN A 26 -3.77 3.97 -8.00
C ASN A 26 -2.69 3.60 -9.03
N ARG A 27 -1.93 4.60 -9.48
CA ARG A 27 -0.75 4.45 -10.33
C ARG A 27 0.38 5.29 -9.74
N TRP A 28 1.62 4.89 -10.01
CA TRP A 28 2.78 5.73 -9.72
C TRP A 28 3.12 6.59 -10.92
N HIS A 29 3.16 7.91 -10.72
CA HIS A 29 3.53 8.87 -11.75
C HIS A 29 4.04 10.18 -11.12
N PRO A 30 5.13 10.80 -11.63
CA PRO A 30 5.70 12.01 -11.04
C PRO A 30 4.75 13.20 -11.02
N ASP A 31 3.86 13.30 -12.01
CA ASP A 31 3.01 14.48 -12.21
C ASP A 31 1.74 14.48 -11.35
N ILE A 32 1.42 13.41 -10.63
CA ILE A 32 0.25 13.39 -9.73
C ILE A 32 0.40 14.53 -8.71
N PRO A 33 -0.53 15.49 -8.64
CA PRO A 33 -0.46 16.61 -7.71
C PRO A 33 -0.57 16.12 -6.27
N ALA A 34 0.13 16.78 -5.36
CA ALA A 34 -0.04 16.51 -3.93
C ALA A 34 -1.43 17.00 -3.47
N VAL A 35 -2.06 16.24 -2.58
CA VAL A 35 -3.38 16.55 -2.02
C VAL A 35 -3.29 17.48 -0.81
N ALA A 36 -2.14 17.49 -0.14
CA ALA A 36 -1.78 18.44 0.91
C ALA A 36 -0.24 18.60 0.97
N SER A 37 0.23 19.64 1.67
CA SER A 37 1.65 19.87 1.95
C SER A 37 1.87 20.06 3.45
N VAL A 38 3.02 19.62 3.96
CA VAL A 38 3.43 19.77 5.36
C VAL A 38 4.89 20.19 5.45
N SER A 39 5.25 20.91 6.50
CA SER A 39 6.66 21.21 6.79
C SER A 39 7.34 20.04 7.50
N PRO A 40 8.66 19.86 7.37
CA PRO A 40 9.41 18.91 8.19
C PRO A 40 9.16 19.12 9.70
N GLY A 41 9.10 18.03 10.46
CA GLY A 41 8.71 18.03 11.88
C GLY A 41 7.22 17.85 12.14
N THR A 42 6.38 17.77 11.11
CA THR A 42 4.92 17.67 11.25
C THR A 42 4.47 16.25 11.55
N THR A 43 3.50 16.12 12.46
CA THR A 43 2.74 14.88 12.69
C THR A 43 1.34 14.99 12.11
N PHE A 44 0.84 13.95 11.44
CA PHE A 44 -0.49 13.95 10.83
C PHE A 44 -1.07 12.53 10.71
N ARG A 45 -2.39 12.47 10.50
CA ARG A 45 -3.12 11.22 10.22
C ARG A 45 -3.47 11.13 8.74
N MET A 46 -3.37 9.92 8.20
CA MET A 46 -3.92 9.52 6.91
C MET A 46 -4.93 8.40 7.11
N GLU A 47 -6.07 8.51 6.46
CA GLU A 47 -7.07 7.44 6.40
C GLU A 47 -6.93 6.69 5.07
N CYS A 48 -7.10 5.36 5.10
CA CYS A 48 -6.92 4.48 3.96
C CYS A 48 -8.13 3.54 3.83
N LYS A 49 -8.61 3.35 2.60
CA LYS A 49 -9.46 2.19 2.27
C LYS A 49 -8.58 0.93 2.24
N ASP A 50 -9.21 -0.23 2.30
CA ASP A 50 -8.53 -1.45 1.89
C ASP A 50 -8.13 -1.33 0.42
N TRP A 51 -7.08 -2.05 0.02
CA TRP A 51 -6.47 -1.87 -1.30
C TRP A 51 -7.40 -2.12 -2.48
N THR A 52 -8.46 -2.90 -2.28
CA THR A 52 -9.39 -3.31 -3.34
C THR A 52 -10.48 -2.30 -3.64
N ASP A 53 -10.51 -1.17 -2.92
CA ASP A 53 -11.60 -0.20 -2.99
C ASP A 53 -12.95 -0.78 -2.50
N GLY A 54 -12.91 -1.69 -1.53
CA GLY A 54 -14.10 -2.31 -0.96
C GLY A 54 -14.78 -3.35 -1.87
N GLN A 55 -14.06 -3.96 -2.81
CA GLN A 55 -14.60 -5.04 -3.64
C GLN A 55 -14.87 -6.30 -2.82
N ILE A 56 -14.03 -6.59 -1.82
CA ILE A 56 -14.17 -7.76 -0.96
C ILE A 56 -15.14 -7.50 0.19
N GLN A 57 -16.08 -8.41 0.40
CA GLN A 57 -17.13 -8.31 1.42
C GLN A 57 -16.90 -9.28 2.57
N ASN A 58 -17.36 -8.88 3.77
CA ASN A 58 -17.43 -9.77 4.93
C ASN A 58 -18.57 -10.79 4.77
N THR A 59 -18.31 -11.83 3.99
CA THR A 59 -19.23 -12.94 3.70
C THR A 59 -18.46 -14.26 3.64
N ASP A 60 -19.18 -15.38 3.64
CA ASP A 60 -18.58 -16.72 3.62
C ASP A 60 -18.44 -17.27 2.18
N SER A 61 -18.51 -16.40 1.18
CA SER A 61 -18.31 -16.72 -0.23
C SER A 61 -17.01 -16.12 -0.74
N ALA A 62 -16.18 -16.89 -1.46
CA ALA A 62 -14.94 -16.41 -2.08
C ALA A 62 -15.14 -15.89 -3.51
N ASN A 63 -16.38 -15.71 -3.98
CA ASN A 63 -16.65 -15.24 -5.34
C ASN A 63 -16.11 -13.82 -5.58
N ASP A 64 -16.15 -12.94 -4.58
CA ASP A 64 -15.57 -11.60 -4.68
C ASP A 64 -14.04 -11.64 -4.85
N VAL A 65 -13.34 -12.57 -4.20
CA VAL A 65 -11.91 -12.82 -4.45
C VAL A 65 -11.67 -13.40 -5.85
N ARG A 66 -12.57 -14.26 -6.33
CA ARG A 66 -12.47 -14.85 -7.69
C ARG A 66 -12.62 -13.77 -8.77
N ASP A 67 -13.61 -12.90 -8.60
CA ASP A 67 -14.11 -11.99 -9.63
C ASP A 67 -13.61 -10.55 -9.47
N ILE A 68 -12.73 -10.30 -8.50
CA ILE A 68 -12.12 -8.99 -8.26
C ILE A 68 -11.49 -8.42 -9.53
N ASP A 69 -11.73 -7.13 -9.77
CA ASP A 69 -11.06 -6.39 -10.83
C ASP A 69 -9.69 -5.91 -10.34
N LEU A 70 -8.65 -6.68 -10.66
CA LEU A 70 -7.26 -6.37 -10.34
C LEU A 70 -6.67 -5.20 -11.16
N SER A 71 -7.45 -4.49 -11.99
CA SER A 71 -7.01 -3.23 -12.61
C SER A 71 -7.15 -2.02 -11.68
N ILE A 72 -8.03 -2.09 -10.67
CA ILE A 72 -8.29 -1.03 -9.70
C ILE A 72 -7.16 -0.90 -8.67
N PRO A 73 -6.71 -1.97 -7.99
CA PRO A 73 -5.79 -1.84 -6.87
C PRO A 73 -4.38 -1.38 -7.26
N HIS A 74 -3.60 -0.85 -6.32
CA HIS A 74 -3.99 -0.42 -4.95
C HIS A 74 -4.55 1.00 -4.95
N VAL A 75 -5.55 1.30 -4.14
CA VAL A 75 -6.03 2.68 -3.92
C VAL A 75 -5.25 3.37 -2.80
N LEU A 76 -4.52 4.43 -3.14
CA LEU A 76 -3.52 5.06 -2.27
C LEU A 76 -3.91 6.46 -1.82
N SER A 77 -3.87 6.66 -0.51
CA SER A 77 -4.04 7.97 0.13
C SER A 77 -2.77 8.79 -0.03
N GLY A 78 -2.93 10.03 -0.52
CA GLY A 78 -1.83 10.91 -0.90
C GLY A 78 -1.91 11.34 -2.37
N PRO A 79 -0.84 11.95 -2.92
CA PRO A 79 0.45 12.16 -2.27
C PRO A 79 0.48 13.36 -1.32
N ILE A 80 1.23 13.25 -0.22
CA ILE A 80 1.55 14.38 0.67
C ILE A 80 2.90 14.95 0.27
N ALA A 81 2.95 16.25 -0.01
CA ALA A 81 4.21 16.94 -0.24
C ALA A 81 4.86 17.37 1.09
N VAL A 82 6.18 17.27 1.18
CA VAL A 82 6.98 17.76 2.31
C VAL A 82 7.80 18.95 1.86
N ASP A 83 7.56 20.11 2.46
CA ASP A 83 8.16 21.37 2.07
C ASP A 83 9.69 21.31 2.15
N GLY A 84 10.37 21.72 1.08
CA GLY A 84 11.83 21.75 1.01
C GLY A 84 12.52 20.40 0.74
N ALA A 85 11.77 19.31 0.61
CA ALA A 85 12.30 18.03 0.11
C ALA A 85 12.58 18.13 -1.39
N GLU A 86 13.79 17.75 -1.80
CA GLU A 86 14.27 17.82 -3.19
C GLU A 86 14.88 16.47 -3.62
N PRO A 87 14.96 16.17 -4.94
CA PRO A 87 15.59 14.94 -5.42
C PRO A 87 17.00 14.74 -4.85
N GLY A 88 17.29 13.53 -4.36
CA GLY A 88 18.56 13.19 -3.69
C GLY A 88 18.53 13.33 -2.16
N ASP A 89 17.49 13.95 -1.60
CA ASP A 89 17.24 13.89 -0.16
C ASP A 89 16.71 12.52 0.28
N VAL A 90 16.70 12.31 1.58
CA VAL A 90 15.97 11.21 2.23
C VAL A 90 14.82 11.77 3.03
N LEU A 91 13.62 11.28 2.76
CA LEU A 91 12.45 11.53 3.60
C LEU A 91 12.47 10.54 4.77
N VAL A 92 12.51 11.07 5.99
CA VAL A 92 12.39 10.29 7.22
C VAL A 92 10.91 10.23 7.59
N VAL A 93 10.41 9.03 7.83
CA VAL A 93 9.02 8.81 8.25
C VAL A 93 9.01 7.93 9.50
N ASP A 94 8.45 8.45 10.58
CA ASP A 94 8.10 7.65 11.76
C ASP A 94 6.65 7.20 11.62
N ILE A 95 6.41 5.90 11.73
CA ILE A 95 5.05 5.36 11.83
C ILE A 95 4.69 5.40 13.32
N LEU A 96 3.86 6.36 13.72
CA LEU A 96 3.55 6.61 15.13
C LEU A 96 2.53 5.61 15.66
N ASP A 97 1.45 5.39 14.91
CA ASP A 97 0.42 4.41 15.20
C ASP A 97 -0.30 4.00 13.92
N LEU A 98 -0.94 2.83 13.91
CA LEU A 98 -1.83 2.41 12.83
C LEU A 98 -2.78 1.30 13.29
N GLY A 99 -3.95 1.23 12.67
CA GLY A 99 -4.96 0.24 13.00
C GLY A 99 -6.25 0.40 12.18
N PRO A 100 -7.22 -0.50 12.38
CA PRO A 100 -8.53 -0.39 11.75
C PRO A 100 -9.28 0.85 12.26
N PHE A 101 -10.28 1.32 11.51
CA PHE A 101 -11.18 2.33 12.06
C PHE A 101 -11.95 1.73 13.25
N PRO A 102 -12.10 2.47 14.36
CA PRO A 102 -12.89 2.00 15.48
C PRO A 102 -14.37 1.96 15.09
N GLY A 103 -15.00 0.81 15.21
CA GLY A 103 -16.43 0.66 14.95
C GLY A 103 -16.84 -0.74 14.48
N PRO A 104 -18.10 -1.13 14.70
CA PRO A 104 -18.58 -2.49 14.49
C PRO A 104 -18.53 -2.96 13.02
N ASN A 105 -18.42 -2.04 12.06
CA ASN A 105 -18.42 -2.34 10.62
C ASN A 105 -17.03 -2.19 9.98
N THR A 106 -16.01 -1.87 10.76
CA THR A 106 -14.65 -1.55 10.29
C THR A 106 -13.55 -2.34 11.01
N GLU A 107 -13.88 -2.95 12.15
CA GLU A 107 -13.00 -3.83 12.91
C GLU A 107 -12.99 -5.27 12.37
N TRP A 108 -12.80 -5.40 11.05
CA TRP A 108 -12.66 -6.68 10.35
C TRP A 108 -11.64 -6.55 9.22
N GLY A 109 -11.13 -7.69 8.76
CA GLY A 109 -10.27 -7.77 7.59
C GLY A 109 -10.43 -9.11 6.88
N TYR A 110 -9.68 -9.31 5.80
CA TYR A 110 -9.74 -10.55 5.02
C TYR A 110 -8.36 -11.02 4.57
N THR A 111 -8.26 -12.31 4.32
CA THR A 111 -7.16 -12.92 3.57
C THR A 111 -7.79 -13.75 2.47
N GLY A 112 -7.30 -13.63 1.24
CA GLY A 112 -7.72 -14.44 0.12
C GLY A 112 -6.61 -15.32 -0.43
N ILE A 113 -6.99 -16.24 -1.31
CA ILE A 113 -6.09 -16.80 -2.32
C ILE A 113 -6.77 -16.50 -3.64
N PHE A 114 -6.08 -15.86 -4.59
CA PHE A 114 -6.67 -15.61 -5.89
C PHE A 114 -6.77 -16.90 -6.71
N ALA A 115 -7.78 -16.96 -7.58
CA ALA A 115 -7.80 -17.98 -8.62
C ALA A 115 -6.56 -17.82 -9.52
N LYS A 116 -5.99 -18.94 -10.00
CA LYS A 116 -4.83 -18.94 -10.91
C LYS A 116 -5.06 -18.07 -12.15
N THR A 117 -6.31 -18.03 -12.62
CA THR A 117 -6.72 -17.27 -13.81
C THR A 117 -6.93 -15.78 -13.55
N ASN A 118 -6.96 -15.33 -12.29
CA ASN A 118 -7.17 -13.94 -11.91
C ASN A 118 -6.25 -13.54 -10.73
N GLY A 119 -4.93 -13.52 -10.98
CA GLY A 119 -3.92 -13.11 -10.00
C GLY A 119 -2.97 -14.23 -9.58
N GLY A 120 -3.50 -15.38 -9.16
CA GLY A 120 -2.71 -16.50 -8.63
C GLY A 120 -2.04 -16.19 -7.29
N GLY A 121 -0.88 -16.79 -7.03
CA GLY A 121 -0.15 -16.65 -5.77
C GLY A 121 1.00 -17.66 -5.67
N PHE A 122 1.72 -17.67 -4.55
CA PHE A 122 2.93 -18.47 -4.40
C PHE A 122 2.68 -19.98 -4.55
N LEU A 123 1.55 -20.47 -4.02
CA LEU A 123 1.15 -21.88 -4.08
C LEU A 123 0.00 -22.15 -5.08
N THR A 124 -0.14 -21.32 -6.12
CA THR A 124 -1.27 -21.39 -7.05
C THR A 124 -1.42 -22.73 -7.77
N ASP A 125 -0.33 -23.47 -7.98
CA ASP A 125 -0.40 -24.81 -8.59
C ASP A 125 -0.99 -25.88 -7.63
N ARG A 126 -0.96 -25.63 -6.32
CA ARG A 126 -1.60 -26.49 -5.30
C ARG A 126 -3.01 -26.01 -4.94
N PHE A 127 -3.22 -24.70 -4.91
CA PHE A 127 -4.50 -24.06 -4.61
C PHE A 127 -4.90 -23.13 -5.77
N PRO A 128 -5.41 -23.68 -6.90
CA PRO A 128 -5.67 -22.89 -8.11
C PRO A 128 -6.99 -22.11 -8.06
N ASN A 129 -7.86 -22.40 -7.09
CA ASN A 129 -9.17 -21.78 -6.95
C ASN A 129 -9.12 -20.62 -5.96
N ALA A 130 -10.09 -19.71 -6.06
CA ALA A 130 -10.20 -18.62 -5.10
C ALA A 130 -10.67 -19.11 -3.72
N HIS A 131 -10.06 -18.59 -2.67
CA HIS A 131 -10.43 -18.85 -1.28
C HIS A 131 -10.47 -17.55 -0.48
N LYS A 132 -11.21 -17.53 0.64
CA LYS A 132 -11.29 -16.37 1.52
C LYS A 132 -11.41 -16.79 2.99
N ALA A 133 -10.66 -16.12 3.85
CA ALA A 133 -10.81 -16.11 5.30
C ALA A 133 -11.17 -14.69 5.74
N ILE A 134 -12.13 -14.56 6.67
CA ILE A 134 -12.48 -13.27 7.27
C ILE A 134 -11.97 -13.25 8.71
N TRP A 135 -11.44 -12.11 9.12
CA TRP A 135 -10.86 -11.89 10.42
C TRP A 135 -11.64 -10.81 11.17
N ASP A 136 -12.03 -11.12 12.41
CA ASP A 136 -12.56 -10.15 13.35
C ASP A 136 -11.38 -9.56 14.14
N LEU A 137 -11.32 -8.22 14.22
CA LEU A 137 -10.22 -7.48 14.81
C LEU A 137 -10.68 -6.90 16.14
N SER A 138 -10.12 -7.36 17.26
CA SER A 138 -10.54 -6.91 18.60
C SER A 138 -9.36 -6.43 19.42
N GLY A 139 -9.25 -5.11 19.57
CA GLY A 139 -8.10 -4.48 20.21
C GLY A 139 -6.82 -4.82 19.46
N VAL A 140 -5.94 -5.60 20.08
CA VAL A 140 -4.69 -6.06 19.45
C VAL A 140 -4.79 -7.45 18.82
N PHE A 141 -5.92 -8.14 18.95
CA PHE A 141 -6.07 -9.53 18.54
C PHE A 141 -6.84 -9.70 17.23
N ALA A 142 -6.49 -10.72 16.45
CA ALA A 142 -7.27 -11.24 15.34
C ALA A 142 -7.75 -12.66 15.63
N THR A 143 -8.96 -12.97 15.18
CA THR A 143 -9.56 -14.32 15.14
C THR A 143 -10.32 -14.51 13.83
N SER A 144 -10.47 -15.74 13.35
CA SER A 144 -11.26 -16.02 12.15
C SER A 144 -12.27 -17.12 12.40
N ARG A 145 -13.52 -16.89 11.97
CA ARG A 145 -14.56 -17.93 11.94
C ARG A 145 -14.28 -19.08 10.97
N HIS A 146 -13.34 -18.89 10.03
CA HIS A 146 -12.93 -19.91 9.06
C HIS A 146 -11.70 -20.70 9.51
N LEU A 147 -11.01 -20.23 10.55
CA LEU A 147 -9.83 -20.87 11.15
C LEU A 147 -10.06 -20.98 12.66
N PRO A 148 -10.89 -21.96 13.09
CA PRO A 148 -11.17 -22.14 14.51
C PRO A 148 -9.87 -22.38 15.29
N ASP A 149 -9.89 -22.00 16.56
CA ASP A 149 -8.78 -22.14 17.52
C ASP A 149 -7.53 -21.28 17.23
N VAL A 150 -7.56 -20.43 16.20
CA VAL A 150 -6.50 -19.46 15.92
C VAL A 150 -6.85 -18.10 16.49
N ARG A 151 -6.01 -17.61 17.42
CA ARG A 151 -6.03 -16.24 17.93
C ARG A 151 -4.60 -15.74 18.15
N PHE A 152 -4.31 -14.54 17.66
CA PHE A 152 -2.99 -13.94 17.84
C PHE A 152 -3.07 -12.42 17.93
N VAL A 153 -2.09 -11.81 18.57
CA VAL A 153 -1.78 -10.38 18.51
C VAL A 153 -1.27 -10.03 17.11
N GLY A 154 -1.91 -9.07 16.44
CA GLY A 154 -1.51 -8.60 15.11
C GLY A 154 -0.15 -7.90 15.11
N ILE A 155 0.41 -7.76 13.91
CA ILE A 155 1.63 -6.99 13.66
C ILE A 155 1.33 -5.90 12.63
N PRO A 156 0.57 -4.84 13.00
CA PRO A 156 0.03 -3.94 12.00
C PRO A 156 1.12 -3.17 11.26
N HIS A 157 1.02 -3.10 9.94
CA HIS A 157 1.93 -2.38 9.04
C HIS A 157 1.20 -1.91 7.77
N PRO A 158 1.69 -0.88 7.06
CA PRO A 158 1.35 -0.69 5.66
C PRO A 158 2.09 -1.71 4.79
N GLY A 159 1.37 -2.45 3.93
CA GLY A 159 1.96 -3.21 2.83
C GLY A 159 2.59 -2.27 1.80
N LEU A 160 1.91 -1.14 1.56
CA LEU A 160 2.31 -0.13 0.58
C LEU A 160 2.56 1.26 1.17
N ILE A 161 3.81 1.73 1.10
CA ILE A 161 4.20 3.11 1.40
C ILE A 161 5.44 3.53 0.61
N GLY A 162 5.44 4.74 0.04
CA GLY A 162 6.60 5.24 -0.71
C GLY A 162 6.43 6.64 -1.32
N CYS A 163 7.52 7.18 -1.84
CA CYS A 163 7.57 8.48 -2.51
C CYS A 163 7.29 8.36 -4.03
N ALA A 164 6.79 9.41 -4.69
CA ALA A 164 6.62 9.37 -6.13
C ALA A 164 7.96 9.19 -6.87
N PRO A 165 7.99 8.45 -8.00
CA PRO A 165 9.20 8.31 -8.82
C PRO A 165 9.51 9.59 -9.60
N SER A 166 10.75 9.73 -10.08
CA SER A 166 11.07 10.64 -11.18
C SER A 166 10.58 10.08 -12.52
N GLN A 167 10.52 10.92 -13.56
CA GLN A 167 10.19 10.45 -14.92
C GLN A 167 11.18 9.38 -15.41
N ASP A 168 12.47 9.55 -15.14
CA ASP A 168 13.51 8.58 -15.54
C ASP A 168 13.33 7.23 -14.83
N LEU A 169 12.97 7.26 -13.54
CA LEU A 169 12.76 6.05 -12.77
C LEU A 169 11.50 5.32 -13.25
N LEU A 170 10.41 6.06 -13.49
CA LEU A 170 9.18 5.53 -14.10
C LEU A 170 9.47 4.88 -15.47
N ALA A 171 10.23 5.55 -16.34
CA ALA A 171 10.59 5.02 -17.65
C ALA A 171 11.40 3.72 -17.55
N LYS A 172 12.34 3.63 -16.59
CA LYS A 172 13.10 2.41 -16.32
C LYS A 172 12.21 1.25 -15.88
N TRP A 173 11.24 1.52 -15.00
CA TRP A 173 10.27 0.52 -14.54
C TRP A 173 9.44 -0.03 -15.69
N ASN A 174 8.79 0.87 -16.44
CA ASN A 174 7.95 0.50 -17.57
C ASN A 174 8.74 -0.30 -18.61
N LYS A 175 9.97 0.11 -18.91
CA LYS A 175 10.83 -0.61 -19.86
C LYS A 175 11.13 -2.03 -19.39
N ARG A 176 11.72 -2.21 -18.20
CA ARG A 176 12.17 -3.53 -17.74
C ARG A 176 11.02 -4.51 -17.51
N GLU A 177 9.87 -4.01 -17.08
CA GLU A 177 8.68 -4.83 -16.86
C GLU A 177 8.01 -5.20 -18.18
N ALA A 178 7.96 -4.29 -19.16
CA ALA A 178 7.52 -4.62 -20.52
C ALA A 178 8.46 -5.64 -21.18
N ASP A 179 9.78 -5.49 -21.02
CA ASP A 179 10.77 -6.45 -21.51
C ASP A 179 10.54 -7.85 -20.88
N LEU A 180 10.20 -7.93 -19.58
CA LEU A 180 9.86 -9.19 -18.92
C LEU A 180 8.56 -9.80 -19.46
N ILE A 181 7.50 -8.99 -19.62
CA ILE A 181 6.22 -9.45 -20.19
C ILE A 181 6.44 -10.02 -21.59
N ALA A 182 7.28 -9.37 -22.41
CA ALA A 182 7.58 -9.82 -23.77
C ALA A 182 8.24 -11.21 -23.84
N THR A 183 8.83 -11.71 -22.73
CA THR A 183 9.42 -13.07 -22.70
C THR A 183 8.37 -14.18 -22.68
N ASP A 184 7.18 -13.91 -22.14
CA ASP A 184 6.04 -14.85 -22.13
C ASP A 184 4.70 -14.06 -22.00
N PRO A 185 4.23 -13.41 -23.09
CA PRO A 185 3.16 -12.42 -23.02
C PRO A 185 1.77 -13.01 -22.73
N ASN A 186 1.62 -14.33 -22.89
CA ASN A 186 0.34 -15.04 -22.69
C ASN A 186 0.34 -15.88 -21.41
N ARG A 187 1.36 -15.73 -20.53
CA ARG A 187 1.46 -16.47 -19.28
C ARG A 187 0.28 -16.18 -18.37
N VAL A 188 -0.23 -17.22 -17.70
CA VAL A 188 -1.24 -17.10 -16.64
C VAL A 188 -0.75 -17.78 -15.36
N PRO A 189 -0.58 -17.04 -14.24
CA PRO A 189 -0.70 -15.57 -14.11
C PRO A 189 0.37 -14.79 -14.91
N PRO A 190 0.17 -13.49 -15.21
CA PRO A 190 1.16 -12.69 -15.92
C PRO A 190 2.46 -12.52 -15.10
N LEU A 191 3.58 -12.29 -15.79
CA LEU A 191 4.89 -12.08 -15.14
C LEU A 191 5.03 -10.70 -14.48
N ALA A 192 4.42 -9.68 -15.09
CA ALA A 192 4.32 -8.32 -14.58
C ALA A 192 3.07 -7.66 -15.19
N LEU A 193 2.73 -6.46 -14.70
CA LEU A 193 1.56 -5.72 -15.16
C LEU A 193 2.01 -4.40 -15.79
N ALA A 194 1.81 -4.27 -17.10
CA ALA A 194 2.09 -3.03 -17.82
C ALA A 194 1.21 -1.87 -17.33
N PRO A 195 1.60 -0.60 -17.60
CA PRO A 195 0.70 0.54 -17.46
C PRO A 195 -0.66 0.26 -18.12
N LEU A 196 -1.73 0.66 -17.44
CA LEU A 196 -3.10 0.42 -17.87
C LEU A 196 -3.96 1.64 -17.53
N GLU A 197 -4.44 2.31 -18.59
CA GLU A 197 -5.31 3.48 -18.51
C GLU A 197 -6.69 3.11 -17.94
N HIS A 198 -7.17 1.90 -18.22
CA HIS A 198 -8.41 1.39 -17.64
C HIS A 198 -8.36 1.42 -16.12
N ASN A 199 -9.37 2.04 -15.50
CA ASN A 199 -9.50 2.27 -14.07
C ASN A 199 -8.33 3.03 -13.42
N ALA A 200 -7.49 3.74 -14.19
CA ALA A 200 -6.47 4.60 -13.63
C ALA A 200 -7.12 5.80 -12.90
N ILE A 201 -6.62 6.10 -11.70
CA ILE A 201 -6.99 7.27 -10.92
C ILE A 201 -5.68 8.03 -10.63
N MET A 202 -5.58 9.24 -11.15
CA MET A 202 -4.34 10.03 -11.21
C MET A 202 -4.42 11.29 -10.32
N GLY A 203 -5.04 11.19 -9.16
CA GLY A 203 -5.31 12.33 -8.29
C GLY A 203 -6.24 13.35 -8.96
N SER A 204 -5.87 14.62 -8.89
CA SER A 204 -6.63 15.74 -9.46
C SER A 204 -6.25 16.10 -10.90
N LEU A 205 -5.42 15.30 -11.60
CA LEU A 205 -5.08 15.55 -12.99
C LEU A 205 -6.32 15.52 -13.90
N GLN A 206 -6.32 16.37 -14.93
CA GLN A 206 -7.41 16.47 -15.91
C GLN A 206 -6.88 16.63 -17.34
N GLY A 207 -7.74 16.41 -18.33
CA GLY A 207 -7.45 16.62 -19.75
C GLY A 207 -6.22 15.85 -20.24
N GLU A 208 -5.39 16.50 -21.05
CA GLU A 208 -4.18 15.88 -21.63
C GLU A 208 -3.17 15.41 -20.58
N SER A 209 -3.07 16.13 -19.46
CA SER A 209 -2.17 15.74 -18.37
C SER A 209 -2.59 14.42 -17.71
N TYR A 210 -3.90 14.23 -17.52
CA TYR A 210 -4.47 12.97 -17.06
C TYR A 210 -4.22 11.86 -18.08
N LYS A 211 -4.59 12.10 -19.34
CA LYS A 211 -4.52 11.08 -20.40
C LYS A 211 -3.11 10.53 -20.56
N ARG A 212 -2.12 11.40 -20.68
CA ARG A 212 -0.71 10.99 -20.76
C ARG A 212 -0.30 10.20 -19.51
N SER A 213 -0.56 10.74 -18.32
CA SER A 213 -0.12 10.12 -17.07
C SER A 213 -0.79 8.76 -16.82
N ALA A 214 -2.05 8.60 -17.21
CA ALA A 214 -2.79 7.34 -17.09
C ALA A 214 -2.26 6.25 -18.05
N GLN A 215 -1.75 6.65 -19.21
CA GLN A 215 -1.17 5.74 -20.20
C GLN A 215 0.22 5.23 -19.82
N GLU A 216 1.01 6.05 -19.11
CA GLU A 216 2.38 5.70 -18.70
C GLU A 216 2.50 5.36 -17.20
N GLY A 217 1.47 5.60 -16.40
CA GLY A 217 1.47 5.39 -14.96
C GLY A 217 1.70 3.92 -14.58
N ALA A 218 2.75 3.66 -13.82
CA ALA A 218 3.10 2.31 -13.41
C ALA A 218 2.07 1.74 -12.43
N ARG A 219 1.79 0.44 -12.56
CA ARG A 219 1.00 -0.30 -11.56
C ARG A 219 1.68 -0.27 -10.20
N THR A 220 0.90 -0.17 -9.14
CA THR A 220 1.38 -0.12 -7.75
C THR A 220 1.71 -1.50 -7.18
N VAL A 221 1.54 -2.57 -7.96
CA VAL A 221 1.66 -3.97 -7.50
C VAL A 221 3.05 -4.39 -7.02
N PRO A 222 4.16 -4.15 -7.74
CA PRO A 222 5.46 -4.62 -7.28
C PRO A 222 6.19 -3.58 -6.40
N PRO A 223 7.03 -4.03 -5.45
CA PRO A 223 8.00 -3.15 -4.80
C PRO A 223 9.05 -2.68 -5.80
N ARG A 224 9.54 -1.45 -5.61
CA ARG A 224 10.59 -0.86 -6.45
C ARG A 224 11.58 -0.07 -5.61
N GLU A 225 12.51 0.63 -6.26
CA GLU A 225 13.58 1.41 -5.64
C GLU A 225 13.06 2.50 -4.67
N HIS A 226 11.81 2.92 -4.82
CA HIS A 226 11.19 3.92 -3.95
C HIS A 226 10.48 3.37 -2.71
N GLY A 227 10.51 2.05 -2.50
CA GLY A 227 9.58 1.36 -1.61
C GLY A 227 8.35 0.92 -2.39
N GLY A 228 7.20 1.49 -2.07
CA GLY A 228 5.93 1.07 -2.66
C GLY A 228 5.44 -0.19 -1.96
N ASN A 229 5.02 -1.19 -2.74
CA ASN A 229 4.37 -2.40 -2.22
C ASN A 229 5.40 -3.42 -1.75
N CYS A 230 5.98 -3.19 -0.57
CA CYS A 230 7.07 -4.01 -0.06
C CYS A 230 6.60 -5.19 0.79
N ASP A 231 5.41 -5.09 1.41
CA ASP A 231 4.80 -6.16 2.20
C ASP A 231 5.75 -6.69 3.28
N ILE A 232 6.46 -5.77 3.92
CA ILE A 232 7.41 -6.07 5.00
C ILE A 232 6.66 -5.96 6.32
N LYS A 233 6.24 -7.11 6.86
CA LYS A 233 5.50 -7.19 8.14
C LYS A 233 6.22 -6.54 9.33
N ASN A 234 7.52 -6.33 9.23
CA ASN A 234 8.35 -5.72 10.27
C ASN A 234 8.42 -4.18 10.19
N LEU A 235 7.89 -3.56 9.12
CA LEU A 235 7.72 -2.11 8.98
C LEU A 235 6.42 -1.65 9.66
N THR A 236 6.38 -1.75 10.98
CA THR A 236 5.14 -1.61 11.78
C THR A 236 5.03 -0.25 12.47
N ARG A 237 3.92 -0.01 13.17
CA ARG A 237 3.82 1.10 14.16
C ARG A 237 5.01 1.08 15.12
N GLY A 238 5.61 2.24 15.33
CA GLY A 238 6.86 2.44 16.06
C GLY A 238 8.13 2.36 15.21
N SER A 239 8.04 1.97 13.93
CA SER A 239 9.20 1.92 13.02
C SER A 239 9.55 3.31 12.48
N ARG A 240 10.81 3.47 12.09
CA ARG A 240 11.31 4.64 11.34
C ARG A 240 11.87 4.20 10.00
N VAL A 241 11.29 4.69 8.92
CA VAL A 241 11.71 4.40 7.54
C VAL A 241 12.32 5.63 6.88
N TYR A 242 13.25 5.38 5.97
CA TYR A 242 14.02 6.36 5.24
C TYR A 242 13.81 6.13 3.74
N PHE A 243 13.06 7.01 3.08
CA PHE A 243 12.76 6.89 1.65
C PHE A 243 13.65 7.80 0.81
N PRO A 244 14.23 7.30 -0.29
CA PRO A 244 14.87 8.17 -1.29
C PRO A 244 13.83 9.11 -1.94
N VAL A 245 14.19 10.39 -2.08
CA VAL A 245 13.36 11.41 -2.74
C VAL A 245 13.75 11.55 -4.21
N TYR A 246 12.77 11.45 -5.11
CA TYR A 246 12.98 11.51 -6.57
C TYR A 246 12.36 12.72 -7.25
N VAL A 247 11.41 13.39 -6.58
CA VAL A 247 10.73 14.60 -7.06
C VAL A 247 10.63 15.62 -5.95
N LYS A 248 10.47 16.90 -6.32
CA LYS A 248 10.22 17.97 -5.36
C LYS A 248 9.01 17.65 -4.49
N GLY A 249 9.17 17.86 -3.19
CA GLY A 249 8.17 17.58 -2.18
C GLY A 249 8.06 16.10 -1.79
N ALA A 250 8.87 15.20 -2.35
CA ALA A 250 8.83 13.74 -2.17
C ALA A 250 7.54 13.04 -2.65
N LYS A 251 6.36 13.63 -2.39
CA LYS A 251 5.04 13.10 -2.73
C LYS A 251 4.83 11.70 -2.15
N LEU A 252 4.74 11.65 -0.82
CA LEU A 252 4.57 10.42 -0.04
C LEU A 252 3.12 9.91 -0.14
N SER A 253 2.94 8.65 -0.52
CA SER A 253 1.64 7.98 -0.56
C SER A 253 1.68 6.63 0.15
N MET A 254 0.53 6.20 0.65
CA MET A 254 0.37 4.97 1.44
C MET A 254 -1.04 4.39 1.28
N GLY A 255 -1.17 3.11 1.57
CA GLY A 255 -2.44 2.40 1.59
C GLY A 255 -2.18 0.99 2.06
N ASP A 256 -3.08 0.06 1.66
CA ASP A 256 -2.80 -1.37 1.79
C ASP A 256 -2.45 -1.76 3.23
N LEU A 257 -3.34 -1.39 4.16
CA LEU A 257 -3.04 -1.57 5.57
C LEU A 257 -3.31 -3.01 5.96
N HIS A 258 -2.32 -3.61 6.60
CA HIS A 258 -2.33 -4.98 7.05
C HIS A 258 -2.45 -5.03 8.57
N PHE A 259 -3.45 -5.74 9.08
CA PHE A 259 -3.51 -6.03 10.52
C PHE A 259 -2.40 -7.02 10.93
N SER A 260 -2.07 -7.96 10.05
CA SER A 260 -1.00 -8.93 10.24
C SER A 260 -0.66 -9.63 8.93
N GLN A 261 0.56 -10.13 8.79
CA GLN A 261 1.01 -10.86 7.60
C GLN A 261 2.10 -11.87 7.99
N GLY A 262 2.21 -12.98 7.23
CA GLY A 262 3.38 -13.86 7.25
C GLY A 262 4.51 -13.36 6.34
N ASP A 263 5.75 -13.85 6.53
CA ASP A 263 6.84 -13.52 5.61
C ASP A 263 6.58 -14.06 4.20
N GLY A 264 6.84 -13.20 3.21
CA GLY A 264 6.69 -13.50 1.80
C GLY A 264 5.26 -13.47 1.28
N GLU A 265 4.26 -13.19 2.14
CA GLU A 265 2.87 -12.99 1.76
C GLU A 265 2.35 -14.04 0.74
N ILE A 266 2.58 -15.31 1.06
CA ILE A 266 2.46 -16.40 0.08
C ILE A 266 1.06 -16.56 -0.55
N THR A 267 0.05 -15.98 0.07
CA THR A 267 -1.35 -15.99 -0.39
C THR A 267 -1.65 -14.96 -1.49
N PHE A 268 -0.79 -13.95 -1.66
CA PHE A 268 -0.90 -12.80 -2.59
C PHE A 268 -2.12 -11.89 -2.42
N CYS A 269 -3.35 -12.43 -2.31
CA CYS A 269 -4.48 -11.68 -1.75
C CYS A 269 -4.31 -11.66 -0.22
N GLY A 270 -3.18 -11.10 0.19
CA GLY A 270 -2.50 -11.46 1.40
C GLY A 270 -2.60 -10.38 2.44
N ALA A 271 -1.78 -10.58 3.46
CA ALA A 271 -2.06 -10.16 4.82
C ALA A 271 -3.51 -10.41 5.31
N ILE A 272 -3.80 -9.85 6.48
CA ILE A 272 -5.16 -9.51 6.90
C ILE A 272 -5.39 -8.07 6.44
N GLU A 273 -5.98 -7.94 5.26
CA GLU A 273 -6.31 -6.68 4.61
C GLU A 273 -7.35 -5.91 5.40
N MET A 274 -7.15 -4.61 5.56
CA MET A 274 -8.11 -3.75 6.25
C MET A 274 -8.12 -2.31 5.71
N ALA A 275 -9.28 -1.66 5.88
CA ALA A 275 -9.34 -0.21 5.88
C ALA A 275 -8.94 0.31 7.28
N GLY A 276 -8.33 1.49 7.35
CA GLY A 276 -7.87 2.00 8.63
C GLY A 276 -7.20 3.36 8.56
N PHE A 277 -6.45 3.66 9.61
CA PHE A 277 -5.66 4.88 9.71
C PHE A 277 -4.18 4.58 9.94
N ILE A 278 -3.35 5.54 9.57
CA ILE A 278 -1.92 5.57 9.89
C ILE A 278 -1.54 6.99 10.33
N ASP A 279 -0.91 7.08 11.49
CA ASP A 279 -0.36 8.31 12.06
C ASP A 279 1.13 8.37 11.79
N LEU A 280 1.59 9.49 11.24
CA LEU A 280 2.96 9.67 10.77
C LEU A 280 3.59 10.92 11.36
N HIS A 281 4.92 10.90 11.48
CA HIS A 281 5.76 12.09 11.57
C HIS A 281 6.76 12.08 10.42
N VAL A 282 7.04 13.25 9.83
CA VAL A 282 7.96 13.37 8.69
C VAL A 282 9.08 14.38 8.93
N ASP A 283 10.28 14.07 8.46
CA ASP A 283 11.45 14.95 8.47
C ASP A 283 12.29 14.73 7.19
N VAL A 284 13.30 15.55 6.93
CA VAL A 284 14.11 15.49 5.71
C VAL A 284 15.60 15.50 6.07
N ILE A 285 16.34 14.54 5.52
CA ILE A 285 17.81 14.57 5.53
C ILE A 285 18.29 15.04 4.16
N LYS A 286 18.88 16.25 4.13
CA LYS A 286 19.42 16.84 2.92
C LYS A 286 20.59 16.03 2.37
N ASP A 287 20.62 15.82 1.05
CA ASP A 287 21.62 14.99 0.34
C ASP A 287 21.75 13.57 0.93
N GLY A 288 20.68 13.07 1.56
CA GLY A 288 20.70 11.80 2.30
C GLY A 288 21.03 10.59 1.41
N VAL A 289 20.56 10.58 0.16
CA VAL A 289 20.78 9.45 -0.76
C VAL A 289 22.27 9.31 -1.05
N ASN A 290 22.95 10.42 -1.35
CA ASN A 290 24.39 10.41 -1.61
C ASN A 290 25.20 10.14 -0.34
N LYS A 291 24.80 10.73 0.80
CA LYS A 291 25.49 10.57 2.08
C LYS A 291 25.50 9.11 2.57
N TYR A 292 24.38 8.42 2.42
CA TYR A 292 24.23 7.03 2.88
C TYR A 292 24.27 6.00 1.75
N LYS A 293 24.54 6.43 0.51
CA LYS A 293 24.60 5.58 -0.69
C LYS A 293 23.34 4.71 -0.86
N MET A 294 22.19 5.32 -0.63
CA MET A 294 20.90 4.62 -0.68
C MET A 294 20.49 4.33 -2.12
N THR A 295 19.90 3.15 -2.31
CA THR A 295 19.22 2.76 -3.56
C THR A 295 17.77 2.43 -3.26
N ASN A 296 17.55 1.59 -2.25
CA ASN A 296 16.23 1.24 -1.73
C ASN A 296 16.02 1.90 -0.35
N PRO A 297 14.77 1.95 0.14
CA PRO A 297 14.52 2.40 1.51
C PRO A 297 15.26 1.53 2.53
N ILE A 298 15.61 2.14 3.65
CA ILE A 298 16.09 1.45 4.84
C ILE A 298 15.18 1.81 6.01
N PHE A 299 15.10 0.97 7.03
CA PHE A 299 14.28 1.28 8.20
C PHE A 299 14.85 0.69 9.47
N ARG A 300 14.40 1.23 10.60
CA ARG A 300 14.57 0.68 11.94
C ARG A 300 13.24 0.08 12.37
N THR A 301 13.29 -1.16 12.84
CA THR A 301 12.11 -1.89 13.33
C THR A 301 11.51 -1.19 14.55
N SER A 302 10.23 -1.45 14.76
CA SER A 302 9.52 -1.00 15.94
C SER A 302 10.12 -1.55 17.24
N PRO A 303 10.09 -0.77 18.34
CA PRO A 303 10.32 -1.31 19.68
C PRO A 303 9.13 -2.14 20.21
N LEU A 304 8.00 -2.18 19.49
CA LEU A 304 6.78 -2.90 19.83
C LEU A 304 6.54 -4.03 18.82
N GLU A 305 6.61 -5.28 19.27
CA GLU A 305 6.27 -6.44 18.45
C GLU A 305 5.56 -7.52 19.27
N PRO A 306 4.70 -8.34 18.63
CA PRO A 306 4.17 -9.54 19.28
C PRO A 306 5.30 -10.48 19.71
N ARG A 307 5.33 -10.84 20.98
CA ARG A 307 6.35 -11.75 21.51
C ARG A 307 5.95 -13.22 21.32
N TYR A 308 6.21 -13.75 20.14
CA TYR A 308 6.14 -15.19 19.86
C TYR A 308 7.54 -15.78 19.84
N THR A 309 7.78 -16.82 20.64
CA THR A 309 9.13 -17.41 20.82
C THR A 309 9.18 -18.93 20.71
N ASN A 310 8.03 -19.59 20.71
CA ASN A 310 7.92 -21.05 20.57
C ASN A 310 7.55 -21.39 19.12
N PHE A 311 8.53 -21.38 18.23
CA PHE A 311 8.37 -21.77 16.83
C PHE A 311 8.52 -23.29 16.68
N LEU A 312 7.86 -23.88 15.68
CA LEU A 312 7.97 -25.29 15.30
C LEU A 312 8.65 -25.42 13.93
#